data_AF-A0A3N5GPP4-F1
#
_entry.id   AF-A0A3N5GPP4-F1
#
_cell.length_a   1.000
_cell.length_b   1.000
_cell.length_c   1.000
_cell.angle_alpha   90.00
_cell.angle_beta   90.00
_cell.angle_gamma   90.00
#
_symmetry.space_group_name_H-M   'P 1'
#
loop_
_entity.id
_entity.type
_entity.pdbx_description
1 polymer ?
#
loop_
_entity_poly.entity_id
_entity_poly.type
_entity_poly.pdbx_seq_one_letter_code
_entity_poly.pdbx_strand_id
1 'polypeptide(L)'
;PAGVPTLREVLRRYPDTRLIVELKGPSTALARAVVDTVREADAVDRTCIGGFSWRALRAVRQFEPRLATSASKAEVRVALYASRVGLSVQPGSYVVFQVPECAGLTRVVSRQFIRRAHEAHLAVQVWTVDDPSDVRRLLDWGADAIITDRPDLAIPTLKEWMGKGGLGGVRKG
;
A
#
# COMPACT_ATOMS: atom_id res chain seq x y z
N PRO A 1 -20.96 -24.57 7.23
CA PRO A 1 -19.53 -24.29 7.49
C PRO A 1 -18.98 -23.26 6.49
N ALA A 2 -18.52 -22.10 6.97
CA ALA A 2 -17.83 -21.15 6.10
C ALA A 2 -16.41 -21.70 5.82
N GLY A 3 -16.15 -22.10 4.58
CA GLY A 3 -14.82 -22.52 4.13
C GLY A 3 -13.87 -21.33 3.94
N VAL A 4 -12.60 -21.61 3.67
CA VAL A 4 -11.64 -20.57 3.27
C VAL A 4 -12.06 -20.04 1.88
N PRO A 5 -12.33 -18.74 1.72
CA PRO A 5 -12.76 -18.19 0.43
C PRO A 5 -11.61 -18.19 -0.57
N THR A 6 -11.94 -18.46 -1.83
CA THR A 6 -11.04 -18.25 -2.96
C THR A 6 -10.91 -16.77 -3.29
N LEU A 7 -9.82 -16.36 -3.94
CA LEU A 7 -9.67 -15.00 -4.43
C LEU A 7 -10.82 -14.60 -5.37
N ARG A 8 -11.25 -15.51 -6.26
CA ARG A 8 -12.37 -15.27 -7.18
C ARG A 8 -13.67 -14.95 -6.43
N GLU A 9 -13.98 -15.66 -5.35
CA GLU A 9 -15.17 -15.40 -4.53
C GLU A 9 -15.10 -14.02 -3.87
N VAL A 10 -13.93 -13.64 -3.32
CA VAL A 10 -13.74 -12.31 -2.72
C VAL A 10 -13.92 -11.21 -3.75
N LEU A 11 -13.29 -11.33 -4.93
CA LEU A 11 -13.39 -10.34 -6.00
C LEU A 11 -14.85 -10.15 -6.46
N ARG A 12 -15.61 -11.24 -6.61
CA ARG A 12 -17.03 -11.18 -6.99
C ARG A 12 -17.93 -10.65 -5.88
N ARG A 13 -17.63 -10.94 -4.62
CA ARG A 13 -18.42 -10.52 -3.47
C ARG A 13 -18.34 -9.02 -3.20
N TYR A 14 -17.22 -8.39 -3.57
CA TYR A 14 -16.95 -6.97 -3.34
C TYR A 14 -16.62 -6.26 -4.66
N PRO A 15 -17.59 -6.07 -5.57
CA PRO A 15 -17.35 -5.48 -6.90
C PRO A 15 -16.90 -4.01 -6.84
N ASP A 16 -17.41 -3.24 -5.87
CA ASP A 16 -17.15 -1.80 -5.77
C ASP A 16 -16.01 -1.45 -4.81
N THR A 17 -15.37 -2.45 -4.20
CA THR A 17 -14.30 -2.25 -3.22
C THR A 17 -12.94 -2.35 -3.90
N ARG A 18 -12.05 -1.40 -3.57
CA ARG A 18 -10.63 -1.48 -3.90
C ARG A 18 -9.94 -2.47 -2.97
N LEU A 19 -9.17 -3.40 -3.54
CA LEU A 19 -8.58 -4.51 -2.80
C LEU A 19 -7.06 -4.46 -2.87
N ILE A 20 -6.41 -4.76 -1.75
CA ILE A 20 -4.97 -5.02 -1.68
C ILE A 20 -4.82 -6.53 -1.58
N VAL A 21 -4.10 -7.14 -2.52
CA VAL A 21 -3.84 -8.59 -2.54
C VAL A 21 -2.34 -8.81 -2.43
N GLU A 22 -1.89 -9.42 -1.33
CA GLU A 22 -0.47 -9.65 -1.09
C GLU A 22 -0.03 -11.02 -1.62
N LEU A 23 1.00 -11.05 -2.46
CA LEU A 23 1.68 -12.27 -2.87
C LEU A 23 2.68 -12.74 -1.81
N LYS A 24 2.52 -13.98 -1.33
CA LYS A 24 3.46 -14.61 -0.41
C LYS A 24 4.51 -15.41 -1.18
N GLY A 25 5.78 -15.04 -0.98
CA GLY A 25 6.92 -15.70 -1.60
C GLY A 25 7.23 -15.21 -3.03
N PRO A 26 8.23 -15.81 -3.70
CA PRO A 26 8.76 -15.30 -4.96
C PRO A 26 8.15 -15.93 -6.22
N SER A 27 7.11 -16.77 -6.10
CA SER A 27 6.58 -17.59 -7.20
C SER A 27 5.99 -16.75 -8.34
N THR A 28 6.53 -16.92 -9.56
CA THR A 28 5.96 -16.34 -10.78
C THR A 28 4.72 -17.08 -11.26
N ALA A 29 4.60 -18.38 -10.97
CA ALA A 29 3.39 -19.15 -11.25
C ALA A 29 2.21 -18.64 -10.41
N LEU A 30 2.44 -18.34 -9.13
CA LEU A 30 1.43 -17.72 -8.27
C LEU A 30 1.04 -16.32 -8.79
N ALA A 31 2.04 -15.50 -9.17
CA ALA A 31 1.79 -14.19 -9.76
C ALA A 31 0.89 -14.30 -11.01
N ARG A 32 1.14 -15.27 -11.89
CA ARG A 32 0.31 -15.53 -13.07
C ARG A 32 -1.12 -15.92 -12.68
N ALA A 33 -1.28 -16.89 -11.79
CA ALA A 33 -2.60 -17.35 -11.36
C ALA A 33 -3.44 -16.22 -10.73
N VAL A 34 -2.81 -15.33 -9.95
CA VAL A 34 -3.48 -14.16 -9.36
C VAL A 34 -3.86 -13.14 -10.44
N VAL A 35 -2.97 -12.83 -11.38
CA VAL A 35 -3.27 -11.91 -12.50
C VAL A 35 -4.43 -12.43 -13.34
N ASP A 36 -4.42 -13.71 -13.68
CA ASP A 36 -5.48 -14.34 -14.48
C ASP A 36 -6.82 -14.28 -13.73
N THR A 37 -6.83 -14.58 -12.42
CA THR A 37 -8.03 -14.48 -11.58
C THR A 37 -8.58 -13.05 -11.49
N VAL A 38 -7.71 -12.05 -11.38
CA VAL A 38 -8.10 -10.63 -11.33
C VAL A 38 -8.69 -10.17 -12.67
N ARG A 39 -8.13 -10.62 -13.80
CA ARG A 39 -8.65 -10.35 -15.14
C ARG A 39 -10.01 -10.97 -15.38
N GLU A 40 -10.17 -12.24 -15.05
CA GLU A 40 -11.44 -12.97 -15.19
C GLU A 40 -12.58 -12.35 -14.36
N ALA A 41 -12.24 -11.67 -13.27
CA ALA A 41 -13.19 -10.97 -12.41
C ALA A 41 -13.38 -9.49 -12.77
N ASP A 42 -12.82 -9.03 -13.90
CA ASP A 42 -12.82 -7.62 -14.34
C ASP A 42 -12.41 -6.65 -13.22
N ALA A 43 -11.38 -7.02 -12.46
CA ALA A 43 -11.00 -6.35 -11.22
C ALA A 43 -9.65 -5.61 -11.31
N VAL A 44 -9.10 -5.46 -12.52
CA VAL A 44 -7.77 -4.85 -12.75
C VAL A 44 -7.69 -3.44 -12.16
N ASP A 45 -8.66 -2.59 -12.44
CA ASP A 45 -8.63 -1.17 -12.07
C ASP A 45 -8.88 -0.90 -10.57
N ARG A 46 -9.27 -1.92 -9.82
CA ARG A 46 -9.57 -1.83 -8.39
C ARG A 46 -8.70 -2.73 -7.51
N THR A 47 -7.71 -3.40 -8.09
CA THR A 47 -6.83 -4.30 -7.35
C THR A 47 -5.40 -3.78 -7.35
N CYS A 48 -4.81 -3.66 -6.16
CA CYS A 48 -3.39 -3.39 -5.99
C CYS A 48 -2.69 -4.66 -5.50
N ILE A 49 -1.71 -5.16 -6.24
CA ILE A 49 -0.92 -6.33 -5.84
C ILE A 49 0.29 -5.90 -5.00
N GLY A 50 0.33 -6.37 -3.77
CA GLY A 50 1.43 -6.16 -2.84
C GLY A 50 2.34 -7.39 -2.70
N GLY A 51 3.47 -7.23 -2.02
CA GLY A 51 4.32 -8.34 -1.61
C GLY A 51 5.78 -7.96 -1.42
N PHE A 52 6.53 -8.80 -0.70
CA PHE A 52 7.94 -8.51 -0.42
C PHE A 52 8.89 -8.90 -1.56
N SER A 53 8.51 -9.87 -2.41
CA SER A 53 9.37 -10.37 -3.46
C SER A 53 9.35 -9.49 -4.70
N TRP A 54 10.51 -8.90 -5.02
CA TRP A 54 10.70 -8.19 -6.29
C TRP A 54 10.45 -9.09 -7.50
N ARG A 55 10.83 -10.38 -7.43
CA ARG A 55 10.63 -11.32 -8.54
C ARG A 55 9.15 -11.56 -8.84
N ALA A 56 8.33 -11.73 -7.80
CA ALA A 56 6.89 -11.92 -7.95
C ALA A 56 6.22 -10.64 -8.50
N LEU A 57 6.50 -9.47 -7.90
CA LEU A 57 5.92 -8.20 -8.34
C LEU A 57 6.36 -7.80 -9.75
N ARG A 58 7.62 -8.05 -10.12
CA ARG A 58 8.10 -7.86 -11.50
C ARG A 58 7.32 -8.74 -12.48
N ALA A 59 7.05 -9.99 -12.12
CA ALA A 59 6.24 -10.88 -12.97
C ALA A 59 4.81 -10.38 -13.12
N VAL A 60 4.17 -9.90 -12.04
CA VAL A 60 2.84 -9.27 -12.10
C VAL A 60 2.82 -8.11 -13.10
N ARG A 61 3.77 -7.18 -12.97
CA ARG A 61 3.89 -5.99 -13.83
C ARG A 61 4.15 -6.37 -15.30
N GLN A 62 4.83 -7.49 -15.55
CA GLN A 62 5.02 -8.03 -16.90
C GLN A 62 3.77 -8.70 -17.46
N PHE A 63 3.00 -9.40 -16.62
CA PHE A 63 1.81 -10.12 -17.07
C PHE A 63 0.63 -9.18 -17.32
N GLU A 64 0.43 -8.16 -16.49
CA GLU A 64 -0.59 -7.12 -16.66
C GLU A 64 -0.04 -5.74 -16.24
N PRO A 65 0.47 -4.93 -17.18
CA PRO A 65 1.05 -3.61 -16.89
C PRO A 65 0.07 -2.57 -16.32
N ARG A 66 -1.24 -2.73 -16.54
CA ARG A 66 -2.26 -1.82 -15.98
C ARG A 66 -2.55 -2.08 -14.51
N LEU A 67 -2.19 -3.26 -14.00
CA LEU A 67 -2.49 -3.65 -12.63
C LEU A 67 -1.59 -2.88 -11.66
N ALA A 68 -2.21 -2.16 -10.73
CA ALA A 68 -1.47 -1.43 -9.71
C ALA A 68 -0.64 -2.40 -8.85
N THR A 69 0.59 -2.01 -8.51
CA THR A 69 1.43 -2.76 -7.59
C THR A 69 2.05 -1.88 -6.52
N SER A 70 2.33 -2.47 -5.37
CA SER A 70 3.19 -1.86 -4.35
C SER A 70 4.66 -2.01 -4.72
N ALA A 71 5.51 -1.23 -4.06
CA ALA A 71 6.95 -1.47 -4.02
C ALA A 71 7.24 -2.81 -3.31
N SER A 72 8.24 -3.54 -3.82
CA SER A 72 8.82 -4.69 -3.15
C SER A 72 9.78 -4.27 -2.02
N LYS A 73 10.20 -5.22 -1.18
CA LYS A 73 11.16 -4.95 -0.09
C LYS A 73 12.47 -4.34 -0.59
N ALA A 74 12.96 -4.76 -1.76
CA ALA A 74 14.18 -4.21 -2.35
C ALA A 74 13.99 -2.75 -2.80
N GLU A 75 12.88 -2.45 -3.46
CA GLU A 75 12.53 -1.09 -3.92
C GLU A 75 12.31 -0.14 -2.73
N VAL A 76 11.61 -0.59 -1.68
CA VAL A 76 11.44 0.16 -0.42
C VAL A 76 12.79 0.53 0.19
N ARG A 77 13.75 -0.41 0.25
CA ARG A 77 15.07 -0.12 0.83
C ARG A 77 15.81 0.95 0.04
N VAL A 78 15.80 0.88 -1.29
CA VAL A 78 16.45 1.88 -2.15
C VAL A 78 15.84 3.27 -1.88
N ALA A 79 14.50 3.36 -1.90
CA ALA A 79 13.80 4.61 -1.60
C ALA A 79 14.11 5.14 -0.19
N LEU A 80 14.14 4.26 0.81
CA LEU A 80 14.46 4.61 2.19
C LEU A 80 15.87 5.19 2.31
N TYR A 81 16.89 4.52 1.75
CA TYR A 81 18.26 5.03 1.82
C TYR A 81 18.41 6.35 1.06
N ALA A 82 17.85 6.45 -0.15
CA ALA A 82 17.84 7.69 -0.92
C ALA A 82 17.22 8.84 -0.10
N SER A 83 16.05 8.61 0.50
CA SER A 83 15.36 9.62 1.30
C SER A 83 16.20 10.11 2.49
N ARG A 84 16.95 9.22 3.15
CA ARG A 84 17.79 9.52 4.32
C ARG A 84 19.01 10.36 3.97
N VAL A 85 19.63 10.08 2.83
CA VAL A 85 20.80 10.84 2.36
C VAL A 85 20.41 12.09 1.57
N GLY A 86 19.12 12.44 1.56
CA GLY A 86 18.61 13.66 0.91
C GLY A 86 18.44 13.56 -0.60
N LEU A 87 18.65 12.38 -1.20
CA LEU A 87 18.44 12.15 -2.63
C LEU A 87 16.95 11.95 -2.95
N SER A 88 16.60 12.22 -4.21
CA SER A 88 15.24 12.02 -4.72
C SER A 88 14.91 10.54 -4.82
N VAL A 89 13.73 10.16 -4.32
CA VAL A 89 13.14 8.84 -4.60
C VAL A 89 12.77 8.82 -6.07
N GLN A 90 13.23 7.80 -6.80
CA GLN A 90 12.94 7.67 -8.22
C GLN A 90 11.58 7.00 -8.42
N PRO A 91 10.76 7.45 -9.38
CA PRO A 91 9.54 6.75 -9.75
C PRO A 91 9.87 5.34 -10.28
N GLY A 92 8.96 4.40 -10.09
CA GLY A 92 9.11 3.02 -10.55
C GLY A 92 7.82 2.49 -11.17
N SER A 93 7.83 1.21 -11.56
CA SER A 93 6.64 0.53 -12.10
C SER A 93 5.62 0.13 -11.01
N TYR A 94 5.58 0.87 -9.90
CA TYR A 94 4.70 0.71 -8.75
C TYR A 94 4.16 2.08 -8.36
N VAL A 95 3.03 2.10 -7.65
CA VAL A 95 2.30 3.35 -7.35
C VAL A 95 2.26 3.68 -5.87
N VAL A 96 2.70 2.75 -5.01
CA VAL A 96 2.55 2.87 -3.56
C VAL A 96 3.63 2.13 -2.78
N PHE A 97 4.08 2.71 -1.68
CA PHE A 97 4.83 2.04 -0.63
C PHE A 97 3.86 1.51 0.44
N GLN A 98 3.77 0.19 0.58
CA GLN A 98 3.04 -0.48 1.66
C GLN A 98 4.05 -0.99 2.68
N VAL A 99 4.30 -0.22 3.73
CA VAL A 99 5.46 -0.41 4.62
C VAL A 99 5.07 -0.38 6.09
N PRO A 100 5.85 -1.04 6.97
CA PRO A 100 5.66 -0.84 8.40
C PRO A 100 6.23 0.51 8.80
N GLU A 101 5.77 1.07 9.91
CA GLU A 101 6.44 2.25 10.46
C GLU A 101 7.90 1.93 10.82
N CYS A 102 8.12 0.78 11.47
CA CYS A 102 9.44 0.25 11.84
C CYS A 102 9.61 -1.19 11.35
N ALA A 103 10.78 -1.51 10.78
CA ALA A 103 11.21 -2.86 10.47
C ALA A 103 12.39 -3.23 11.39
N GLY A 104 12.12 -3.90 12.51
CA GLY A 104 13.09 -4.09 13.57
C GLY A 104 13.56 -2.73 14.11
N LEU A 105 14.87 -2.51 14.20
CA LEU A 105 15.45 -1.24 14.65
C LEU A 105 15.39 -0.12 13.59
N THR A 106 14.92 -0.42 12.37
CA THR A 106 14.92 0.54 11.27
C THR A 106 13.59 1.28 11.21
N ARG A 107 13.57 2.59 11.49
CA ARG A 107 12.43 3.47 11.17
C ARG A 107 12.31 3.63 9.66
N VAL A 108 11.26 3.08 9.07
CA VAL A 108 11.01 3.15 7.62
C VAL A 108 10.22 4.41 7.29
N VAL A 109 9.14 4.66 8.03
CA VAL A 109 8.26 5.81 7.79
C VAL A 109 8.72 7.01 8.62
N SER A 110 8.89 8.14 7.96
CA SER A 110 9.14 9.44 8.56
C SER A 110 8.50 10.53 7.70
N ARG A 111 8.34 11.76 8.24
CA ARG A 111 7.89 12.91 7.44
C ARG A 111 8.73 13.12 6.19
N GLN A 112 10.05 12.89 6.28
CA GLN A 112 10.96 13.00 5.14
C GLN A 112 10.71 11.90 4.11
N PHE A 113 10.53 10.64 4.55
CA PHE A 113 10.25 9.54 3.64
C PHE A 113 8.94 9.77 2.87
N ILE A 114 7.87 10.18 3.58
CA ILE A 114 6.57 10.50 2.99
C ILE A 114 6.70 11.63 1.97
N ARG A 115 7.33 12.75 2.36
CA ARG A 115 7.55 13.88 1.44
C ARG A 115 8.30 13.46 0.18
N ARG A 116 9.38 12.68 0.31
CA ARG A 116 10.16 12.20 -0.86
C ARG A 116 9.37 11.22 -1.72
N ALA A 117 8.51 10.39 -1.13
CA ALA A 117 7.61 9.52 -1.89
C ALA A 117 6.59 10.34 -2.69
N HIS A 118 5.98 11.35 -2.06
CA HIS A 118 5.03 12.25 -2.73
C HIS A 118 5.67 13.08 -3.84
N GLU A 119 6.91 13.55 -3.67
CA GLU A 119 7.71 14.20 -4.73
C GLU A 119 7.90 13.27 -5.96
N ALA A 120 7.85 11.96 -5.76
CA ALA A 120 7.93 10.94 -6.82
C ALA A 120 6.55 10.44 -7.29
N HIS A 121 5.45 11.07 -6.85
CA HIS A 121 4.07 10.66 -7.12
C HIS A 121 3.72 9.24 -6.61
N LEU A 122 4.34 8.83 -5.50
CA LEU A 122 4.13 7.54 -4.86
C LEU A 122 3.40 7.72 -3.54
N ALA A 123 2.28 7.00 -3.36
CA ALA A 123 1.56 6.99 -2.09
C ALA A 123 2.33 6.20 -1.01
N VAL A 124 2.06 6.48 0.26
CA VAL A 124 2.58 5.75 1.41
C VAL A 124 1.43 5.25 2.26
N GLN A 125 1.31 3.92 2.36
CA GLN A 125 0.34 3.22 3.19
C GLN A 125 1.07 2.49 4.31
N VAL A 126 0.66 2.71 5.55
CA VAL A 126 1.36 2.18 6.72
C VAL A 126 0.56 1.04 7.34
N TRP A 127 1.18 -0.13 7.47
CA TRP A 127 0.66 -1.31 8.18
C TRP A 127 1.51 -1.58 9.43
N THR A 128 1.12 -2.39 10.39
CA THR A 128 -0.19 -2.52 11.02
C THR A 128 -0.24 -1.43 12.10
N VAL A 129 -1.21 -0.51 12.04
CA VAL A 129 -1.30 0.62 12.98
C VAL A 129 -2.60 0.51 13.75
N ASP A 130 -2.51 0.06 15.00
CA ASP A 130 -3.70 -0.24 15.81
C ASP A 130 -4.00 0.82 16.88
N ASP A 131 -3.01 1.63 17.25
CA ASP A 131 -3.17 2.67 18.26
C ASP A 131 -3.72 3.97 17.65
N PRO A 132 -4.83 4.53 18.16
CA PRO A 132 -5.40 5.79 17.68
C PRO A 132 -4.44 6.98 17.67
N SER A 133 -3.49 7.06 18.61
CA SER A 133 -2.49 8.13 18.65
C SER A 133 -1.51 8.01 17.48
N ASP A 134 -1.12 6.78 17.11
CA ASP A 134 -0.26 6.52 15.96
C ASP A 134 -0.98 6.75 14.64
N VAL A 135 -2.27 6.37 14.54
CA VAL A 135 -3.12 6.69 13.39
C VAL A 135 -3.10 8.21 13.12
N ARG A 136 -3.41 9.03 14.13
CA ARG A 136 -3.40 10.50 13.99
C ARG A 136 -2.02 11.02 13.60
N ARG A 137 -0.97 10.57 14.30
CA ARG A 137 0.41 11.02 14.07
C ARG A 137 0.88 10.70 12.65
N LEU A 138 0.59 9.51 12.13
CA LEU A 138 0.99 9.11 10.78
C LEU A 138 0.20 9.86 9.70
N LEU A 139 -1.09 10.11 9.91
CA LEU A 139 -1.89 10.96 9.04
C LEU A 139 -1.37 12.41 9.05
N ASP A 140 -0.99 12.96 10.21
CA ASP A 140 -0.35 14.28 10.34
C ASP A 140 1.02 14.34 9.66
N TRP A 141 1.69 13.19 9.48
CA TRP A 141 2.93 13.10 8.71
C TRP A 141 2.70 13.05 7.20
N GLY A 142 1.45 12.82 6.76
CA GLY A 142 1.04 12.73 5.36
C GLY A 142 0.87 11.29 4.85
N ALA A 143 0.72 10.28 5.71
CA ALA A 143 0.41 8.93 5.23
C ALA A 143 -0.94 8.93 4.48
N ASP A 144 -0.98 8.26 3.33
CA ASP A 144 -2.14 8.24 2.43
C ASP A 144 -3.19 7.20 2.86
N ALA A 145 -2.76 6.13 3.54
CA ALA A 145 -3.68 5.17 4.16
C ALA A 145 -3.05 4.49 5.37
N ILE A 146 -3.94 3.97 6.22
CA ILE A 146 -3.61 3.14 7.36
C ILE A 146 -4.20 1.75 7.17
N ILE A 147 -3.40 0.73 7.41
CA ILE A 147 -3.80 -0.67 7.45
C ILE A 147 -3.71 -1.11 8.92
N THR A 148 -4.80 -1.68 9.44
CA THR A 148 -4.99 -1.93 10.87
C THR A 148 -5.76 -3.22 11.12
N ASP A 149 -5.47 -3.87 12.25
CA ASP A 149 -6.26 -4.97 12.80
C ASP A 149 -7.40 -4.46 13.70
N ARG A 150 -7.44 -3.14 13.98
CA ARG A 150 -8.43 -2.44 14.80
C ARG A 150 -9.23 -1.39 14.02
N PRO A 151 -9.97 -1.78 12.96
CA PRO A 151 -10.81 -0.85 12.20
C PRO A 151 -11.89 -0.21 13.08
N ASP A 152 -12.32 -0.88 14.16
CA ASP A 152 -13.24 -0.36 15.16
C ASP A 152 -12.72 0.90 15.87
N LEU A 153 -11.40 1.03 16.04
CA LEU A 153 -10.75 2.20 16.62
C LEU A 153 -10.27 3.19 15.56
N ALA A 154 -9.74 2.69 14.44
CA ALA A 154 -9.16 3.53 13.40
C ALA A 154 -10.22 4.38 12.67
N ILE A 155 -11.41 3.83 12.40
CA ILE A 155 -12.46 4.57 11.67
C ILE A 155 -12.97 5.79 12.46
N PRO A 156 -13.36 5.70 13.74
CA PRO A 156 -13.73 6.87 14.53
C PRO A 156 -12.59 7.88 14.63
N THR A 157 -11.35 7.41 14.81
CA THR A 157 -10.15 8.25 14.90
C THR A 157 -9.92 9.04 13.60
N LEU A 158 -10.07 8.39 12.45
CA LEU A 158 -9.97 9.04 11.13
C LEU A 158 -11.06 10.11 10.95
N LYS A 159 -12.31 9.81 11.34
CA LYS A 159 -13.42 10.77 11.27
C LYS A 159 -13.17 12.00 12.14
N GLU A 160 -12.71 11.78 13.37
CA GLU A 160 -12.33 12.85 14.30
C GLU A 160 -11.22 13.73 13.72
N TRP A 161 -10.17 13.10 13.18
CA TRP A 161 -9.04 13.78 12.56
C TRP A 161 -9.47 14.62 11.34
N MET A 162 -10.31 14.08 10.46
CA MET A 162 -10.86 14.82 9.31
C MET A 162 -11.71 16.02 9.77
N GLY A 163 -12.54 15.85 10.81
CA GLY A 163 -13.41 16.92 11.34
C GLY A 163 -12.64 18.08 11.99
N LYS A 164 -11.43 17.84 12.48
CA LYS A 164 -10.54 18.87 13.05
C LYS A 164 -9.74 19.65 12.00
N GLY A 165 -10.07 19.48 10.72
CA GLY A 165 -9.34 20.10 9.61
C GLY A 165 -8.01 19.42 9.34
N GLY A 166 -7.99 18.06 9.34
CA GLY A 166 -6.82 17.26 9.00
C GLY A 166 -6.04 17.84 7.82
N LEU A 167 -4.70 17.84 7.90
CA LEU A 167 -3.78 18.56 7.00
C LEU A 167 -4.40 19.86 6.42
N GLY A 168 -4.78 20.80 7.28
CA GLY A 168 -5.55 22.01 6.92
C GLY A 168 -5.32 22.55 5.51
N GLY A 169 -6.39 22.56 4.72
CA GLY A 169 -6.48 23.28 3.45
C GLY A 169 -6.49 22.38 2.23
N VAL A 170 -7.69 22.13 1.71
CA VAL A 170 -7.91 21.78 0.30
C VAL A 170 -7.04 22.70 -0.57
N ARG A 171 -6.02 22.15 -1.24
CA ARG A 171 -5.54 22.74 -2.50
C ARG A 171 -6.72 22.64 -3.46
N LYS A 172 -7.53 23.69 -3.51
CA LYS A 172 -8.34 23.98 -4.69
C LYS A 172 -7.34 24.42 -5.76
N GLY A 173 -7.12 23.55 -6.74
CA GLY A 173 -6.25 23.76 -7.89
C GLY A 173 -6.28 22.52 -8.74
#